data_AF-A0A7S1RF81-F1
#
_entry.id   AF-A0A7S1RF81-F1
#
_cell.length_a   1.000
_cell.length_b   1.000
_cell.length_c   1.000
_cell.angle_alpha   90.00
_cell.angle_beta   90.00
_cell.angle_gamma   90.00
#
_symmetry.space_group_name_H-M   'P 1'
#
loop_
_entity.id
_entity.type
_entity.pdbx_description
1 polymer ?
#
loop_
_entity_poly.entity_id
_entity_poly.type
_entity_poly.pdbx_seq_one_letter_code
_entity_poly.pdbx_strand_id
1 'polypeptide(L)'
;MAKAVVGFIDMDCFYVAVERQRDPRLHGVPCAVVQYNSRQRGGAPDLPAGANRWVRSTGAAGGIIAVSYEARSRGVTRQMNAQEARKNCPEIILVQVPTAFGKADLKIYKDAGDSVVGLL
;
A
#
# COMPACT_ATOMS: atom_id res chain seq x y z
N MET A 1 0.15 45.60 4.92
CA MET A 1 -0.59 44.47 4.32
C MET A 1 -0.29 43.22 5.13
N ALA A 2 -1.29 42.47 5.57
CA ALA A 2 -1.07 41.17 6.20
C ALA A 2 -0.64 40.16 5.11
N LYS A 3 0.39 39.35 5.40
CA LYS A 3 0.86 38.29 4.50
C LYS A 3 0.12 36.99 4.82
N ALA A 4 -0.16 36.20 3.79
CA ALA A 4 -0.71 34.85 3.98
C ALA A 4 0.33 33.92 4.62
N VAL A 5 -0.14 33.02 5.48
CA VAL A 5 0.61 31.86 5.99
C VAL A 5 -0.07 30.61 5.44
N VAL A 6 0.69 29.76 4.76
CA VAL A 6 0.18 28.55 4.09
C VAL A 6 0.83 27.32 4.71
N GLY A 7 0.02 26.34 5.09
CA GLY A 7 0.46 25.04 5.60
C GLY A 7 0.33 23.93 4.55
N PHE A 8 1.20 22.92 4.62
CA PHE A 8 1.15 21.72 3.80
C PHE A 8 1.29 20.50 4.71
N ILE A 9 0.35 19.56 4.61
CA ILE A 9 0.31 18.33 5.39
C ILE A 9 0.26 17.16 4.40
N ASP A 10 1.23 16.27 4.50
CA ASP A 10 1.31 15.03 3.71
C ASP A 10 1.40 13.84 4.66
N MET A 11 0.67 12.77 4.32
CA MET A 11 0.58 11.60 5.17
C MET A 11 1.74 10.64 4.89
N ASP A 12 2.47 10.29 5.95
CA ASP A 12 3.58 9.36 5.89
C ASP A 12 3.18 7.99 5.35
N CYS A 13 3.75 7.62 4.19
CA CYS A 13 3.54 6.34 3.53
C CYS A 13 2.07 5.87 3.53
N PHE A 14 1.14 6.80 3.26
CA PHE A 14 -0.29 6.71 3.59
C PHE A 14 -0.95 5.32 3.48
N TYR A 15 -0.82 4.62 2.34
CA TYR A 15 -1.49 3.31 2.18
C TYR A 15 -0.94 2.25 3.14
N VAL A 16 0.35 2.30 3.47
CA VAL A 16 0.94 1.44 4.50
C VAL A 16 0.36 1.77 5.87
N ALA A 17 0.19 3.06 6.20
CA ALA A 17 -0.40 3.47 7.47
C ALA A 17 -1.85 2.96 7.60
N VAL A 18 -2.64 3.02 6.53
CA VAL A 18 -4.00 2.44 6.48
C VAL A 18 -3.97 0.93 6.69
N GLU A 19 -3.04 0.21 6.06
CA GLU A 19 -2.93 -1.24 6.28
C GLU A 19 -2.51 -1.60 7.70
N ARG A 20 -1.61 -0.82 8.31
CA ARG A 20 -1.16 -1.00 9.71
C ARG A 20 -2.31 -0.84 10.70
N GLN A 21 -3.19 0.13 10.48
CA GLN A 21 -4.39 0.30 11.31
C GLN A 21 -5.32 -0.93 11.25
N ARG A 22 -5.35 -1.63 10.11
CA ARG A 22 -6.19 -2.82 9.90
C ARG A 22 -5.53 -4.11 10.37
N ASP A 23 -4.21 -4.21 10.25
CA ASP A 23 -3.41 -5.35 10.67
C ASP A 23 -2.22 -4.90 11.53
N PRO A 24 -2.37 -4.92 12.87
CA PRO A 24 -1.34 -4.44 13.77
C PRO A 24 0.02 -5.16 13.66
N ARG A 25 0.06 -6.35 13.03
CA ARG A 25 1.30 -7.10 12.81
C ARG A 25 2.22 -6.42 11.79
N LEU A 26 1.73 -5.41 11.07
CA LEU A 26 2.50 -4.63 10.09
C LEU A 26 3.27 -3.45 10.72
N HIS A 27 3.10 -3.18 12.03
CA HIS A 27 3.84 -2.15 12.74
C HIS A 27 5.29 -2.55 12.98
N GLY A 28 6.23 -1.63 12.74
CA GLY A 28 7.65 -1.81 13.02
C GLY A 28 8.39 -2.81 12.12
N VAL A 29 7.70 -3.37 11.12
CA VAL A 29 8.28 -4.32 10.17
C VAL A 29 8.32 -3.74 8.75
N PRO A 30 9.29 -4.15 7.92
CA PRO A 30 9.33 -3.76 6.51
C PRO A 30 8.08 -4.26 5.79
N CYS A 31 7.26 -3.32 5.33
CA CYS A 31 6.07 -3.63 4.55
C CYS A 31 5.86 -2.68 3.37
N ALA A 32 5.15 -3.16 2.36
CA ALA A 32 4.76 -2.39 1.18
C ALA A 32 3.38 -2.82 0.68
N VAL A 33 2.66 -1.86 0.10
CA VAL A 33 1.37 -2.12 -0.56
C VAL A 33 1.61 -2.31 -2.05
N VAL A 34 1.07 -3.39 -2.62
CA VAL A 34 1.19 -3.73 -4.03
C VAL A 34 -0.16 -3.66 -4.72
N GLN A 35 -0.15 -3.25 -5.98
CA GLN A 35 -1.30 -3.36 -6.85
C GLN A 35 -1.43 -4.78 -7.40
N TYR A 36 -2.61 -5.14 -7.92
CA TYR A 36 -2.77 -6.37 -8.69
C TYR A 36 -1.99 -6.32 -10.01
N ASN A 37 -1.63 -7.51 -10.52
CA ASN A 37 -1.03 -7.62 -11.84
C ASN A 37 -2.11 -7.39 -12.92
N SER A 38 -2.10 -6.21 -13.54
CA SER A 38 -3.06 -5.85 -14.60
C SER A 38 -2.93 -6.66 -15.89
N ARG A 39 -1.81 -7.39 -16.06
CA ARG A 39 -1.59 -8.27 -17.22
C ARG A 39 -2.24 -9.65 -17.05
N GLN A 40 -2.84 -9.92 -15.89
CA GLN A 40 -3.54 -11.17 -15.64
C GLN A 40 -4.83 -11.22 -16.49
N ARG A 41 -4.95 -12.23 -17.37
CA ARG A 41 -6.15 -12.44 -18.20
C ARG A 41 -7.36 -12.65 -17.29
N GLY A 42 -8.44 -11.90 -17.52
CA GLY A 42 -9.67 -11.97 -16.73
C GLY A 42 -9.80 -10.91 -15.62
N GLY A 43 -8.79 -10.02 -15.46
CA GLY A 43 -8.81 -9.00 -14.41
C GLY A 43 -8.33 -9.53 -13.06
N ALA A 44 -8.33 -8.67 -12.04
CA ALA A 44 -7.98 -9.09 -10.68
C ALA A 44 -9.06 -10.03 -10.10
N PRO A 45 -8.69 -11.17 -9.48
CA PRO A 45 -9.66 -11.92 -8.67
C PRO A 45 -10.17 -11.03 -7.54
N ASP A 46 -11.42 -11.19 -7.14
CA ASP A 46 -11.98 -10.44 -6.02
C ASP A 46 -11.22 -10.79 -4.73
N LEU A 47 -10.76 -9.75 -4.02
CA LEU A 47 -10.03 -9.86 -2.78
C LEU A 47 -10.51 -8.75 -1.85
N PRO A 48 -11.47 -9.04 -0.94
CA PRO A 48 -12.09 -8.01 -0.13
C PRO A 48 -11.12 -7.46 0.92
N ALA A 49 -11.37 -6.23 1.37
CA ALA A 49 -10.52 -5.55 2.34
C ALA A 49 -10.37 -6.25 3.69
N GLY A 50 -11.33 -7.13 4.06
CA GLY A 50 -11.30 -7.93 5.28
C GLY A 50 -10.54 -9.26 5.17
N ALA A 51 -10.09 -9.66 3.97
CA ALA A 51 -9.34 -10.89 3.78
C ALA A 51 -7.87 -10.75 4.23
N ASN A 52 -7.18 -11.89 4.37
CA ASN A 52 -5.72 -11.88 4.46
C ASN A 52 -5.13 -11.59 3.07
N ARG A 53 -4.64 -10.36 2.88
CA ARG A 53 -4.11 -9.86 1.61
C ARG A 53 -2.59 -9.93 1.49
N TRP A 54 -1.92 -10.71 2.34
CA TRP A 54 -0.48 -10.86 2.29
C TRP A 54 -0.07 -11.69 1.06
N VAL A 55 0.83 -11.16 0.25
CA VAL A 55 1.29 -11.79 -0.98
C VAL A 55 2.30 -12.88 -0.67
N ARG A 56 1.89 -14.13 -0.86
CA ARG A 56 2.74 -15.32 -0.67
C ARG A 56 3.59 -15.66 -1.91
N SER A 57 3.04 -15.50 -3.11
CA SER A 57 3.72 -15.78 -4.38
C SER A 57 3.93 -14.48 -5.17
N THR A 58 5.16 -14.26 -5.66
CA THR A 58 5.56 -13.01 -6.30
C THR A 58 5.05 -12.84 -7.73
N GLY A 59 4.66 -13.93 -8.42
CA GLY A 59 4.25 -13.89 -9.83
C GLY A 59 2.89 -13.21 -10.08
N ALA A 60 2.04 -13.11 -9.07
CA ALA A 60 0.69 -12.54 -9.18
C ALA A 60 0.59 -11.07 -8.68
N ALA A 61 1.64 -10.55 -8.05
CA ALA A 61 1.67 -9.18 -7.56
C ALA A 61 2.09 -8.20 -8.66
N GLY A 62 1.38 -7.08 -8.73
CA GLY A 62 1.75 -5.93 -9.55
C GLY A 62 2.82 -5.07 -8.88
N GLY A 63 2.97 -3.83 -9.37
CA GLY A 63 3.95 -2.88 -8.84
C GLY A 63 3.61 -2.42 -7.42
N ILE A 64 4.65 -2.16 -6.64
CA ILE A 64 4.57 -1.53 -5.32
C ILE A 64 4.11 -0.07 -5.48
N ILE A 65 3.07 0.30 -4.73
CA ILE A 65 2.45 1.63 -4.77
C ILE A 65 2.70 2.45 -3.52
N ALA A 66 3.01 1.80 -2.38
CA ALA A 66 3.43 2.48 -1.14
C ALA A 66 4.43 1.64 -0.37
N VAL A 67 5.37 2.29 0.31
CA VAL A 67 6.52 1.64 0.98
C VAL A 67 6.71 2.23 2.35
N SER A 68 6.79 1.37 3.37
CA SER A 68 7.17 1.72 4.73
C SER A 68 8.59 2.27 4.81
N TYR A 69 8.88 3.08 5.82
CA TYR A 69 10.23 3.59 6.02
C TYR A 69 11.24 2.47 6.30
N GLU A 70 10.81 1.42 7.01
CA GLU A 70 11.58 0.22 7.32
C GLU A 70 11.97 -0.57 6.07
N ALA A 71 11.13 -0.55 5.02
CA ALA A 71 11.47 -1.15 3.73
C ALA A 71 12.30 -0.20 2.84
N ARG A 72 12.06 1.13 2.91
CA ARG A 72 12.85 2.12 2.17
C ARG A 72 14.31 2.13 2.59
N SER A 73 14.60 2.00 3.90
CA SER A 73 15.98 1.93 4.41
C SER A 73 16.76 0.72 3.88
N ARG A 74 16.05 -0.27 3.33
CA ARG A 74 16.61 -1.48 2.71
C ARG A 74 16.64 -1.40 1.18
N GLY A 75 16.34 -0.23 0.60
CA GLY A 75 16.38 -0.01 -0.85
C GLY A 75 15.11 -0.38 -1.60
N VAL A 76 14.00 -0.67 -0.92
CA VAL A 76 12.71 -0.93 -1.59
C VAL A 76 12.06 0.41 -1.98
N THR A 77 11.65 0.52 -3.24
CA THR A 77 11.02 1.74 -3.78
C THR A 77 9.69 1.43 -4.47
N ARG A 78 8.92 2.49 -4.78
CA ARG A 78 7.71 2.37 -5.61
C ARG A 78 8.08 1.88 -7.01
N GLN A 79 7.12 1.27 -7.70
CA GLN A 79 7.28 0.63 -9.02
C GLN A 79 8.10 -0.66 -9.05
N MET A 80 8.86 -0.99 -8.00
CA MET A 80 9.43 -2.34 -7.87
C MET A 80 8.32 -3.39 -7.89
N ASN A 81 8.59 -4.52 -8.54
CA ASN A 81 7.76 -5.70 -8.41
C ASN A 81 8.10 -6.47 -7.12
N ALA A 82 7.25 -7.43 -6.77
CA ALA A 82 7.42 -8.23 -5.56
C ALA A 82 8.75 -9.01 -5.49
N GLN A 83 9.31 -9.42 -6.63
CA GLN A 83 10.60 -10.13 -6.67
C GLN A 83 11.75 -9.17 -6.37
N GLU A 84 11.77 -8.01 -7.00
CA GLU A 84 12.79 -6.97 -6.77
C GLU A 84 12.80 -6.51 -5.31
N ALA A 85 11.62 -6.25 -4.75
CA ALA A 85 11.51 -5.86 -3.35
C ALA A 85 12.04 -6.94 -2.39
N ARG A 86 11.77 -8.23 -2.66
CA ARG A 86 12.28 -9.34 -1.86
C ARG A 86 13.78 -9.59 -2.04
N LYS A 87 14.38 -9.21 -3.18
CA LYS A 87 15.85 -9.23 -3.34
C LYS A 87 16.52 -8.22 -2.40
N ASN A 88 15.91 -7.05 -2.24
CA ASN A 88 16.40 -5.99 -1.35
C ASN A 88 16.05 -6.23 0.13
N CYS A 89 14.87 -6.79 0.40
CA CYS A 89 14.36 -7.07 1.74
C CYS A 89 13.63 -8.43 1.75
N PRO A 90 14.33 -9.55 2.02
CA PRO A 90 13.75 -10.89 1.97
C PRO A 90 12.56 -11.11 2.92
N GLU A 91 12.53 -10.40 4.05
CA GLU A 91 11.46 -10.48 5.04
C GLU A 91 10.29 -9.53 4.78
N ILE A 92 10.31 -8.75 3.68
CA ILE A 92 9.28 -7.74 3.42
C ILE A 92 7.88 -8.37 3.36
N ILE A 93 6.95 -7.76 4.09
CA ILE A 93 5.54 -8.11 4.01
C ILE A 93 4.90 -7.27 2.90
N LEU A 94 4.42 -7.95 1.86
CA LEU A 94 3.71 -7.32 0.75
C LEU A 94 2.21 -7.49 0.94
N VAL A 95 1.46 -6.40 0.89
CA VAL A 95 0.01 -6.37 1.05
C VAL A 95 -0.64 -5.97 -0.26
N GLN A 96 -1.45 -6.84 -0.85
CA GLN A 96 -2.20 -6.56 -2.07
C GLN A 96 -3.35 -5.60 -1.77
N VAL A 97 -3.56 -4.54 -2.55
CA VAL A 97 -4.79 -3.72 -2.48
C VAL A 97 -6.06 -4.58 -2.59
N PRO A 98 -7.19 -4.17 -1.99
CA PRO A 98 -8.45 -4.85 -2.24
C PRO A 98 -8.78 -4.81 -3.73
N THR A 99 -9.48 -5.83 -4.21
CA THR A 99 -9.91 -5.93 -5.60
C THR A 99 -11.36 -6.37 -5.68
N ALA A 100 -12.10 -5.76 -6.59
CA ALA A 100 -13.50 -6.05 -6.86
C ALA A 100 -13.78 -5.80 -8.34
N PHE A 101 -14.61 -6.63 -8.96
CA PHE A 101 -15.03 -6.47 -10.35
C PHE A 101 -13.86 -6.36 -11.33
N GLY A 102 -12.82 -7.17 -11.11
CA GLY A 102 -11.63 -7.22 -11.97
C GLY A 102 -10.66 -6.04 -11.81
N LYS A 103 -10.87 -5.14 -10.84
CA LYS A 103 -10.09 -3.91 -10.66
C LYS A 103 -9.69 -3.71 -9.20
N ALA A 104 -8.80 -2.75 -8.95
CA ALA A 104 -8.48 -2.31 -7.60
C ALA A 104 -9.67 -1.59 -6.97
N ASP A 105 -10.02 -1.99 -5.75
CA ASP A 105 -10.95 -1.30 -4.89
C ASP A 105 -10.17 -0.50 -3.84
N LEU A 106 -10.11 0.82 -4.04
CA LEU A 106 -9.35 1.74 -3.19
C LEU A 106 -10.21 2.35 -2.08
N LYS A 107 -11.44 1.86 -1.85
CA LYS A 107 -12.38 2.48 -0.92
C LYS A 107 -11.80 2.66 0.48
N ILE A 108 -11.09 1.67 1.01
CA ILE A 108 -10.50 1.76 2.35
C ILE A 108 -9.47 2.89 2.50
N TYR A 109 -8.75 3.23 1.43
CA TYR A 109 -7.78 4.32 1.45
C TYR A 109 -8.46 5.68 1.28
N LYS A 110 -9.55 5.73 0.49
CA LYS A 110 -10.38 6.93 0.34
C LYS A 110 -11.10 7.29 1.63
N ASP A 111 -11.74 6.32 2.27
CA ASP A 111 -12.44 6.50 3.55
C ASP A 111 -11.47 6.99 4.65
N ALA A 112 -10.23 6.47 4.66
CA ALA A 112 -9.18 6.94 5.55
C ALA A 112 -8.74 8.38 5.23
N GLY A 113 -8.69 8.75 3.95
CA GLY A 113 -8.36 10.10 3.51
C GLY A 113 -9.44 11.10 3.92
N ASP A 114 -10.70 10.75 3.74
CA ASP A 114 -11.86 11.55 4.17
C ASP A 114 -11.82 11.77 5.69
N SER A 115 -11.42 10.75 6.46
CA SER A 115 -11.26 10.86 7.92
C SER A 115 -10.15 11.83 8.34
N VAL A 116 -9.03 11.88 7.59
CA VAL A 116 -7.95 12.84 7.85
C VAL A 116 -8.42 14.26 7.50
N VAL A 117 -9.05 14.45 6.34
CA VAL A 117 -9.57 15.76 5.93
C VAL A 117 -10.61 16.29 6.92
N GLY A 118 -11.45 15.42 7.50
CA GLY A 118 -12.42 15.82 8.52
C GLY A 118 -11.82 16.35 9.83
N LEU A 119 -10.51 16.20 10.05
CA LEU A 119 -9.79 16.73 11.21
C LEU A 119 -9.03 18.04 10.92
N LEU A 120 -8.91 18.42 9.65
CA LEU A 120 -8.19 19.62 9.19
C LEU A 120 -9.15 20.80 9.05
#